data_AF-A0A4Q3TF81-F1
#
_entry.id   AF-A0A4Q3TF81-F1
#
_cell.length_a   1.000
_cell.length_b   1.000
_cell.length_c   1.000
_cell.angle_alpha   90.00
_cell.angle_beta   90.00
_cell.angle_gamma   90.00
#
_symmetry.space_group_name_H-M   'P 1'
#
loop_
_entity.id
_entity.type
_entity.pdbx_description
1 polymer ?
#
loop_
_entity_poly.entity_id
_entity_poly.type
_entity_poly.pdbx_seq_one_letter_code
_entity_poly.pdbx_strand_id
1 'polypeptide(L)' 'MASPLDATPDPLLTFEPHRTVTVREAFGVDSDMTVPMFDTVDSHVPEVDEAYRFDPETTLAICAGFAFDRRVMVQG' A
#
# COMPACT_ATOMS: atom_id res chain seq x y z
N MET A 1 -19.04 -30.96 -13.64
CA MET A 1 -18.78 -29.56 -14.01
C MET A 1 -18.03 -28.95 -12.84
N ALA A 2 -16.69 -28.97 -12.88
CA ALA A 2 -15.88 -28.32 -11.85
C ALA A 2 -16.09 -26.80 -11.95
N SER A 3 -16.27 -26.14 -10.81
CA SER A 3 -16.57 -24.72 -10.76
C SER A 3 -15.30 -23.94 -11.13
N PRO A 4 -15.37 -22.78 -11.80
CA PRO A 4 -14.21 -21.92 -12.02
C PRO A 4 -13.56 -21.42 -10.71
N LEU A 5 -14.20 -21.68 -9.56
CA LEU A 5 -13.70 -21.42 -8.21
C LEU A 5 -12.92 -22.61 -7.59
N ASP A 6 -12.84 -23.76 -8.27
CA ASP A 6 -12.01 -24.91 -7.83
C ASP A 6 -10.54 -24.77 -8.28
N ALA A 7 -10.20 -23.66 -8.96
CA ALA A 7 -8.84 -23.31 -9.32
C ALA A 7 -8.08 -22.85 -8.06
N THR A 8 -6.84 -23.31 -7.91
CA THR A 8 -5.86 -22.88 -6.90
C THR A 8 -6.05 -21.40 -6.57
N PRO A 9 -6.14 -21.00 -5.27
CA PRO A 9 -6.33 -19.60 -4.92
C PRO A 9 -5.27 -18.76 -5.64
N ASP A 10 -5.72 -17.75 -6.39
CA ASP A 10 -4.82 -16.78 -6.99
C ASP A 10 -3.94 -16.23 -5.87
N PRO A 11 -2.60 -16.37 -5.94
CA PRO A 11 -1.70 -15.95 -4.89
C PRO A 11 -1.94 -14.49 -4.45
N LEU A 12 -2.39 -13.63 -5.37
CA LEU A 12 -2.71 -12.23 -5.10
C LEU A 12 -3.96 -12.04 -4.22
N LEU A 13 -4.91 -12.98 -4.24
CA LEU A 13 -6.10 -12.94 -3.37
C LEU A 13 -5.78 -13.33 -1.92
N THR A 14 -4.65 -14.01 -1.69
CA THR A 14 -4.17 -14.42 -0.37
C THR A 14 -2.97 -13.59 0.11
N PHE A 15 -2.54 -12.59 -0.67
CA PHE A 15 -1.35 -11.82 -0.38
C PHE A 15 -1.68 -10.71 0.62
N GLU A 16 -1.13 -10.83 1.83
CA GLU A 16 -1.33 -9.88 2.92
C GLU A 16 -0.01 -9.18 3.25
N PRO A 17 -0.03 -7.92 3.72
CA PRO A 17 1.19 -7.26 4.19
C PRO A 17 1.72 -7.94 5.46
N HIS A 18 3.01 -8.24 5.49
CA HIS A 18 3.64 -9.02 6.57
C HIS A 18 4.42 -8.18 7.58
N ARG A 19 4.64 -6.89 7.29
CA ARG A 19 5.31 -5.98 8.21
C ARG A 19 4.67 -4.60 8.23
N THR A 20 5.12 -3.79 9.18
CA THR A 20 4.78 -2.37 9.26
C THR A 20 6.03 -1.52 9.07
N VAL A 21 5.84 -0.30 8.60
CA VAL A 21 6.89 0.70 8.40
C VAL A 21 6.35 2.07 8.81
N THR A 22 7.22 2.97 9.29
CA THR A 22 6.78 4.34 9.54
C THR A 22 6.59 5.09 8.22
N VAL A 23 5.64 6.03 8.18
CA VAL A 23 5.48 6.92 7.01
C VAL A 23 6.76 7.71 6.74
N ARG A 24 7.49 8.08 7.81
CA ARG A 24 8.80 8.71 7.72
C ARG A 24 9.82 7.88 6.95
N GLU A 25 9.95 6.60 7.28
CA GLU A 25 10.90 5.71 6.61
C GLU A 25 10.47 5.39 5.16
N ALA A 26 9.16 5.24 4.92
CA ALA A 26 8.64 4.84 3.61
C ALA A 26 8.58 6.00 2.60
N PHE A 27 8.18 7.20 3.03
CA PHE A 27 7.86 8.32 2.15
C PHE A 27 8.61 9.62 2.50
N GLY A 28 9.38 9.65 3.59
CA GLY A 28 10.12 10.84 4.03
C GLY A 28 9.25 11.93 4.64
N VAL A 29 7.98 11.64 4.94
CA VAL A 29 7.05 12.60 5.57
C VAL A 29 7.17 12.51 7.09
N ASP A 30 7.28 13.65 7.77
CA ASP A 30 7.46 13.75 9.22
C ASP A 30 6.22 13.27 10.00
N SER A 31 6.14 11.96 10.24
CA SER A 31 5.07 11.33 11.02
C SER A 31 5.52 9.99 11.58
N ASP A 32 5.11 9.71 12.82
CA ASP A 32 5.37 8.43 13.50
C ASP A 32 4.26 7.40 13.24
N MET A 33 3.29 7.73 12.36
CA MET A 33 2.26 6.78 11.93
C MET A 33 2.91 5.58 11.24
N THR A 34 2.45 4.39 11.56
CA THR A 34 2.87 3.15 10.91
C THR A 34 1.82 2.67 9.92
N VAL A 35 2.27 2.12 8.80
CA VAL A 35 1.42 1.55 7.75
C VAL A 35 1.85 0.12 7.45
N PRO A 36 0.90 -0.76 7.07
CA PRO A 36 1.24 -2.09 6.56
C PRO A 36 2.10 -1.99 5.29
N MET A 37 2.99 -2.96 5.08
CA MET A 37 3.88 -3.00 3.92
C MET A 37 4.11 -4.45 3.48
N PHE A 38 4.19 -4.65 2.17
CA PHE A 38 4.58 -5.92 1.57
C PHE A 38 6.11 -6.06 1.54
N ASP A 39 6.61 -7.29 1.67
CA ASP A 39 8.06 -7.55 1.71
C ASP A 39 8.68 -7.69 0.32
N THR A 40 7.93 -8.23 -0.63
CA THR A 40 8.40 -8.52 -1.98
C THR A 40 7.69 -7.65 -2.98
N VAL A 41 8.47 -7.05 -3.87
CA VAL A 41 7.97 -6.42 -5.09
C VAL A 41 7.68 -7.50 -6.14
N ASP A 42 6.65 -7.26 -6.96
CA ASP A 42 6.30 -8.09 -8.11
C ASP A 42 6.11 -7.23 -9.37
N SER A 43 5.74 -7.85 -10.49
CA SER A 43 5.61 -7.17 -11.79
C SER A 43 4.57 -6.04 -11.84
N HIS A 44 3.66 -5.96 -10.87
CA HIS A 44 2.64 -4.91 -10.78
C HIS A 44 3.15 -3.68 -10.00
N VAL A 45 4.27 -3.81 -9.28
CA VAL A 45 4.87 -2.68 -8.56
C VAL A 45 5.78 -1.90 -9.52
N PRO A 46 5.51 -0.61 -9.77
CA PRO A 46 6.36 0.19 -10.64
C PRO A 46 7.72 0.48 -9.99
N GLU A 47 8.69 0.84 -10.83
CA GLU A 47 9.99 1.35 -10.36
C GLU A 47 9.82 2.67 -9.59
N VAL A 48 10.71 2.91 -8.63
CA VAL A 48 10.70 4.14 -7.83
C VAL A 48 11.23 5.31 -8.67
N ASP A 49 10.43 6.37 -8.76
CA ASP A 49 10.82 7.63 -9.40
C ASP A 49 11.42 8.60 -8.38
N GLU A 50 12.74 8.84 -8.47
CA GLU A 50 13.46 9.78 -7.60
C GLU A 50 13.05 11.25 -7.80
N ALA A 51 12.43 11.60 -8.93
CA ALA A 51 11.94 12.94 -9.20
C ALA A 51 10.58 13.21 -8.55
N TYR A 52 9.84 12.17 -8.14
CA TYR A 52 8.54 12.32 -7.51
C TYR A 52 8.66 13.01 -6.14
N ARG A 53 7.78 13.98 -5.89
CA ARG A 53 7.73 14.73 -4.63
C ARG A 53 6.40 14.46 -3.94
N PHE A 54 6.48 13.82 -2.78
CA PHE A 54 5.33 13.57 -1.93
C PHE A 54 4.80 14.86 -1.32
N ASP A 55 3.51 15.12 -1.48
CA ASP A 55 2.79 16.09 -0.69
C ASP A 55 2.49 15.49 0.70
N PRO A 56 2.96 16.10 1.80
CA PRO A 56 2.79 15.53 3.14
C PRO A 56 1.34 15.25 3.53
N GLU A 57 0.42 16.19 3.25
CA GLU A 57 -0.98 16.07 3.66
C GLU A 57 -1.70 14.94 2.90
N THR A 58 -1.55 14.91 1.58
CA THR A 58 -2.13 13.88 0.72
C THR A 58 -1.56 12.51 1.04
N THR A 59 -0.25 12.42 1.25
CA THR A 59 0.43 11.16 1.58
C THR A 59 -0.08 10.61 2.91
N LEU A 60 -0.19 11.45 3.94
CA LEU A 60 -0.71 11.05 5.24
C LEU A 60 -2.17 10.62 5.16
N ALA A 61 -3.00 11.34 4.41
CA ALA A 61 -4.40 11.00 4.23
C ALA A 61 -4.54 9.59 3.60
N ILE A 62 -3.82 9.32 2.52
CA ILE A 62 -3.83 8.01 1.84
C ILE A 62 -3.33 6.90 2.78
N CYS A 63 -2.21 7.13 3.47
CA CYS A 63 -1.64 6.19 4.42
C CYS A 63 -2.62 5.85 5.56
N ALA A 64 -3.32 6.84 6.10
CA ALA A 64 -4.34 6.63 7.13
C ALA A 64 -5.54 5.84 6.58
N GLY A 65 -5.96 6.13 5.34
CA GLY A 65 -7.01 5.36 4.65
C GLY A 65 -6.66 3.88 4.52
N PHE A 66 -5.43 3.60 4.07
CA PHE A 66 -4.92 2.26 3.89
C PHE A 66 -4.75 1.50 5.21
N ALA A 67 -4.14 2.12 6.22
CA ALA A 67 -3.86 1.45 7.50
C ALA A 67 -5.11 1.15 8.34
N PHE A 68 -6.17 1.96 8.21
CA PHE A 68 -7.35 1.87 9.08
C PHE A 68 -8.65 1.48 8.36
N ASP A 69 -8.55 1.01 7.11
CA ASP A 69 -9.70 0.67 6.27
C ASP A 69 -10.73 1.81 6.24
N ARG A 70 -10.26 2.98 5.80
CA ARG A 70 -11.06 4.20 5.68
C ARG A 70 -11.00 4.73 4.26
N ARG A 71 -12.18 5.12 3.76
CA ARG A 71 -12.29 5.82 2.48
C ARG A 71 -11.70 7.22 2.63
N VAL A 72 -10.80 7.58 1.73
CA VAL A 72 -10.16 8.90 1.66
C VAL A 72 -10.63 9.58 0.38
N MET A 73 -11.06 10.83 0.50
CA MET A 73 -11.37 11.70 -0.63
C MET A 73 -10.19 12.65 -0.83
N VAL A 74 -9.55 12.57 -1.98
CA VAL A 74 -8.55 13.54 -2.43
C VAL A 74 -9.19 14.33 -3.57
N GLN A 75 -9.22 15.65 -3.45
CA GLN A 75 -9.79 16.54 -4.45
C GLN A 75 -8.82 17.69 -4.72
N GLY A 76 -8.65 18.01 -6.00
CA GLY A 76 -7.88 19.13 -6.53
C GLY A 76 -8.45 19.57 -7.86
#